data_AF-A0A972MBZ5-F1
#
_entry.id   AF-A0A972MBZ5-F1
#
_cell.length_a   1.000
_cell.length_b   1.000
_cell.length_c   1.000
_cell.angle_alpha   90.00
_cell.angle_beta   90.00
_cell.angle_gamma   90.00
#
_symmetry.space_group_name_H-M   'P 1'
#
loop_
_entity.id
_entity.type
_entity.pdbx_description
1 polymer ?
#
loop_
_entity_poly.entity_id
_entity_poly.type
_entity_poly.pdbx_seq_one_letter_code
_entity_poly.pdbx_strand_id
1 'polypeptide(L)'
;MKYSKFLLITLLSLLIVSTVSAQKKKKKIPKNIELIDSKFTFTPIYVNEYSYLKIKSRAYDEAMEMKYKPNTAGYIGGKIQIKNFTAVYIHSLPQPEEFGNTKTINLVFNLQRRNFGLQFFWLRYSGLYIDTLDRYGVFDDLYQKEFDDAFIIRPDIKLNNIGFQTNFIANKNFSLNAAFNQTERQKQTAGSFMLLMGANYTSISNNEDESLILESQQQYFPRISDLYSLKSISFKVAPGIGYSFIIKKYFNLSATIQAGPNFQSKWYRINTSDRAHFSPWLSFYYEGKVAIGYNGKYFMTNLVYSISQDVIGFRKDISDSEYDCRTNFNFYREFLKLSVGFRILN
;
A
#
# COMPACT_ATOMS: atom_id res chain seq x y z
N MET A 1 8.66 22.83 6.94
CA MET A 1 7.94 21.65 7.50
C MET A 1 6.60 21.97 8.20
N LYS A 2 6.32 23.21 8.65
CA LYS A 2 5.03 23.56 9.30
C LYS A 2 3.81 23.62 8.35
N TYR A 3 4.02 23.99 7.09
CA TYR A 3 2.92 24.22 6.14
C TYR A 3 2.28 22.94 5.56
N SER A 4 3.01 21.83 5.43
CA SER A 4 2.45 20.59 4.86
C SER A 4 1.48 19.87 5.81
N LYS A 5 1.74 19.95 7.13
CA LYS A 5 0.82 19.42 8.16
C LYS A 5 -0.49 20.20 8.18
N PHE A 6 -0.40 21.53 8.03
CA PHE A 6 -1.58 22.40 8.01
C PHE A 6 -2.47 22.12 6.79
N LEU A 7 -1.88 22.00 5.60
CA LEU A 7 -2.64 21.71 4.37
C LEU A 7 -3.40 20.37 4.42
N LEU A 8 -2.77 19.34 5.00
CA LEU A 8 -3.39 18.02 5.16
C LEU A 8 -4.59 18.07 6.13
N ILE A 9 -4.44 18.78 7.25
CA ILE A 9 -5.51 18.97 8.24
C ILE A 9 -6.68 19.76 7.61
N THR A 10 -6.39 20.81 6.85
CA THR A 10 -7.41 21.61 6.17
C THR A 10 -8.17 20.79 5.12
N LEU A 11 -7.48 19.98 4.31
CA LEU A 11 -8.11 19.07 3.33
C LEU A 11 -8.96 18.00 4.00
N LEU A 12 -8.50 17.41 5.11
CA LEU A 12 -9.30 16.49 5.91
C LEU A 12 -10.56 17.16 6.47
N SER A 13 -10.44 18.39 6.97
CA SER A 13 -11.58 19.12 7.54
C SER A 13 -12.64 19.47 6.49
N LEU A 14 -12.24 19.86 5.26
CA LEU A 14 -13.15 20.13 4.15
C LEU A 14 -13.88 18.87 3.65
N LEU A 15 -13.21 17.71 3.65
CA LEU A 15 -13.83 16.43 3.34
C LEU A 15 -14.84 16.01 4.42
N ILE A 16 -14.59 16.33 5.69
CA ILE A 16 -15.52 16.03 6.78
C ILE A 16 -16.77 16.92 6.68
N VAL A 17 -16.62 18.24 6.47
CA VAL A 17 -17.74 19.20 6.42
C VAL A 17 -18.70 18.91 5.27
N SER A 18 -18.20 18.54 4.09
CA SER A 18 -19.05 18.19 2.94
C SER A 18 -19.90 16.92 3.15
N THR A 19 -19.47 16.00 4.01
CA THR A 19 -20.25 14.79 4.31
C THR A 19 -21.38 15.03 5.32
N VAL A 20 -21.26 16.04 6.18
CA VAL A 20 -22.25 16.35 7.23
C VAL A 20 -23.53 16.94 6.63
N SER A 21 -23.43 17.80 5.60
CA SER A 21 -24.61 18.40 4.96
C SER A 21 -25.40 17.45 4.04
N ALA A 22 -24.89 16.25 3.74
CA ALA A 22 -25.50 15.33 2.78
C ALA A 22 -26.48 14.28 3.37
N GLN A 23 -26.81 14.32 4.67
CA GLN A 23 -27.60 13.26 5.32
C GLN A 23 -28.97 13.74 5.86
N LYS A 24 -29.99 13.80 4.99
CA LYS A 24 -31.41 13.81 5.43
C LYS A 24 -32.35 12.84 4.70
N LYS A 25 -31.89 11.94 3.82
CA LYS A 25 -32.71 10.83 3.30
C LYS A 25 -32.09 9.47 3.65
N LYS A 26 -32.83 8.64 4.41
CA LYS A 26 -32.52 7.21 4.59
C LYS A 26 -32.55 6.54 3.22
N LYS A 27 -31.39 6.35 2.59
CA LYS A 27 -31.27 5.66 1.30
C LYS A 27 -31.68 4.19 1.49
N LYS A 28 -32.65 3.73 0.71
CA LYS A 28 -33.14 2.34 0.69
C LYS A 28 -31.99 1.41 0.27
N ILE A 29 -31.75 0.36 1.05
CA ILE A 29 -30.73 -0.67 0.75
C ILE A 29 -31.23 -1.48 -0.46
N PRO A 30 -30.38 -1.77 -1.46
CA PRO A 30 -30.76 -2.61 -2.59
C PRO A 30 -31.20 -4.01 -2.17
N LYS A 31 -32.18 -4.58 -2.86
CA LYS A 31 -32.72 -5.91 -2.54
C LYS A 31 -31.66 -7.01 -2.60
N ASN A 32 -30.62 -6.85 -3.40
CA ASN A 32 -29.54 -7.81 -3.57
C ASN A 32 -28.46 -7.73 -2.47
N ILE A 33 -28.59 -6.82 -1.49
CA ILE A 33 -27.68 -6.74 -0.35
C ILE A 33 -28.43 -7.00 0.95
N GLU A 34 -27.78 -7.72 1.84
CA GLU A 34 -28.16 -7.93 3.23
C GLU A 34 -27.13 -7.25 4.14
N LEU A 35 -27.58 -6.39 5.04
CA LEU A 35 -26.73 -5.87 6.11
C LEU A 35 -26.63 -6.92 7.22
N ILE A 36 -25.43 -7.12 7.73
CA ILE A 36 -25.24 -8.02 8.87
C ILE A 36 -25.29 -7.18 10.14
N ASP A 37 -26.36 -7.35 10.91
CA ASP A 37 -26.57 -6.62 12.16
C ASP A 37 -25.78 -7.28 13.30
N SER A 38 -24.45 -7.11 13.26
CA SER A 38 -23.57 -7.49 14.37
C SER A 38 -23.27 -6.27 15.22
N LYS A 39 -23.44 -6.39 16.55
CA LYS A 39 -23.03 -5.35 17.51
C LYS A 39 -21.52 -5.15 17.47
N PHE A 40 -20.80 -6.26 17.35
CA PHE A 40 -19.35 -6.35 17.36
C PHE A 40 -18.92 -7.56 16.53
N THR A 41 -17.81 -7.40 15.81
CA THR A 41 -17.14 -8.50 15.12
C THR A 41 -15.65 -8.45 15.43
N PHE A 42 -15.13 -9.59 15.91
CA PHE A 42 -13.70 -9.83 16.04
C PHE A 42 -13.26 -10.81 14.96
N THR A 43 -12.12 -10.55 14.35
CA THR A 43 -11.60 -11.35 13.24
C THR A 43 -10.10 -11.44 13.37
N PRO A 44 -9.56 -12.56 13.87
CA PRO A 44 -8.16 -12.91 13.68
C PRO A 44 -7.78 -12.84 12.21
N ILE A 45 -6.61 -12.27 11.94
CA ILE A 45 -6.06 -12.15 10.60
C ILE A 45 -4.62 -12.63 10.57
N TYR A 46 -4.28 -13.28 9.47
CA TYR A 46 -2.92 -13.54 9.05
C TYR A 46 -2.66 -12.76 7.76
N VAL A 47 -1.53 -12.07 7.68
CA VAL A 47 -1.13 -11.31 6.50
C VAL A 47 0.28 -11.74 6.12
N ASN A 48 0.44 -12.26 4.91
CA ASN A 48 1.73 -12.36 4.26
C ASN A 48 1.88 -11.13 3.36
N GLU A 49 2.76 -10.19 3.70
CA GLU A 49 2.94 -8.92 2.99
C GLU A 49 4.36 -8.83 2.43
N TYR A 50 4.44 -8.65 1.11
CA TYR A 50 5.66 -8.43 0.34
C TYR A 50 5.65 -6.97 -0.15
N SER A 51 6.09 -6.07 0.73
CA SER A 51 6.21 -4.64 0.43
C SER A 51 7.67 -4.27 0.28
N TYR A 52 8.03 -3.54 -0.79
CA TYR A 52 9.42 -3.13 -0.99
C TYR A 52 9.53 -1.82 -1.76
N LEU A 53 10.64 -1.11 -1.52
CA LEU A 53 11.03 0.03 -2.34
C LEU A 53 12.09 -0.44 -3.34
N LYS A 54 11.81 -0.28 -4.63
CA LYS A 54 12.71 -0.66 -5.72
C LYS A 54 13.34 0.56 -6.37
N ILE A 55 14.67 0.61 -6.43
CA ILE A 55 15.43 1.61 -7.17
C ILE A 55 15.98 0.95 -8.43
N LYS A 56 15.70 1.56 -9.59
CA LYS A 56 16.19 1.09 -10.89
C LYS A 56 16.68 2.26 -11.75
N SER A 57 17.87 2.11 -12.33
CA SER A 57 18.35 3.00 -13.39
C SER A 57 17.61 2.67 -14.69
N ARG A 58 17.17 3.70 -15.41
CA ARG A 58 16.62 3.57 -16.78
C ARG A 58 17.64 3.97 -17.84
N ALA A 59 18.82 4.39 -17.39
CA ALA A 59 19.89 4.91 -18.23
C ALA A 59 20.94 3.84 -18.56
N TYR A 60 21.15 2.92 -17.61
CA TYR A 60 22.17 1.90 -17.65
C TYR A 60 21.51 0.56 -17.33
N ASP A 61 21.55 -0.37 -18.29
CA ASP A 61 20.98 -1.71 -18.14
C ASP A 61 21.86 -2.60 -17.24
N GLU A 62 23.15 -2.25 -17.09
CA GLU A 62 24.10 -2.90 -16.19
C GLU A 62 23.84 -2.57 -14.71
N ALA A 63 23.04 -1.54 -14.43
CA ALA A 63 22.71 -1.14 -13.07
C ALA A 63 21.83 -2.20 -12.39
N MET A 64 22.25 -2.67 -11.23
CA MET A 64 21.48 -3.65 -10.46
C MET A 64 20.18 -3.01 -9.93
N GLU A 65 19.10 -3.81 -9.91
CA GLU A 65 17.86 -3.41 -9.24
C GLU A 65 18.02 -3.57 -7.73
N MET A 66 18.02 -2.46 -6.98
CA MET A 66 18.08 -2.50 -5.52
C MET A 66 16.67 -2.56 -4.94
N LYS A 67 16.31 -3.67 -4.29
CA LYS A 67 15.01 -3.86 -3.63
C LYS A 67 15.16 -3.81 -2.11
N TYR A 68 14.77 -2.69 -1.52
CA TYR A 68 14.71 -2.51 -0.07
C TYR A 68 13.49 -3.21 0.51
N LYS A 69 13.73 -4.31 1.23
CA LYS A 69 12.71 -5.18 1.80
C LYS A 69 12.75 -5.15 3.32
N PRO A 70 11.59 -5.15 4.00
CA PRO A 70 11.51 -5.46 5.41
C PRO A 70 11.71 -6.96 5.62
N ASN A 71 12.39 -7.36 6.68
CA ASN A 71 12.48 -8.74 7.09
C ASN A 71 11.18 -9.14 7.82
N THR A 72 10.21 -9.66 7.08
CA THR A 72 8.92 -10.07 7.66
C THR A 72 8.51 -11.44 7.13
N ALA A 73 8.48 -12.45 8.00
CA ALA A 73 7.94 -13.78 7.67
C ALA A 73 6.40 -13.77 7.49
N GLY A 74 5.76 -12.72 7.97
CA GLY A 74 4.31 -12.54 7.97
C GLY A 74 3.86 -11.75 9.19
N TYR A 75 2.56 -11.53 9.29
CA TYR A 75 1.94 -10.81 10.39
C TYR A 75 0.73 -11.56 10.91
N ILE A 76 0.53 -11.49 12.21
CA ILE A 76 -0.69 -11.91 12.88
C ILE A 76 -1.34 -10.70 13.54
N GLY A 77 -2.67 -10.70 13.60
CA GLY A 77 -3.35 -9.59 14.22
C GLY A 77 -4.84 -9.78 14.35
N GLY A 78 -5.50 -8.68 14.69
CA GLY A 78 -6.93 -8.63 14.89
C GLY A 78 -7.55 -7.48 14.11
N LYS A 79 -8.70 -7.76 13.52
CA LYS A 79 -9.63 -6.75 13.02
C LYS A 79 -10.81 -6.66 13.99
N ILE A 80 -11.02 -5.45 14.50
CA ILE A 80 -12.20 -5.10 15.30
C ILE A 80 -13.13 -4.25 14.44
N GLN A 81 -14.41 -4.56 14.51
CA GLN A 81 -15.42 -3.88 13.73
C GLN A 81 -16.66 -3.52 14.55
N ILE A 82 -17.03 -2.24 14.43
CA ILE A 82 -18.23 -1.65 15.04
C ILE A 82 -18.96 -0.89 13.94
N LYS A 83 -20.12 -1.41 13.51
CA LYS A 83 -20.90 -0.87 12.38
C LYS A 83 -20.01 -0.69 11.13
N ASN A 84 -19.90 0.54 10.62
CA ASN A 84 -19.15 0.88 9.41
C ASN A 84 -17.67 1.20 9.67
N PHE A 85 -17.25 1.19 10.93
CA PHE A 85 -15.87 1.47 11.32
C PHE A 85 -15.12 0.16 11.57
N THR A 86 -13.89 0.11 11.09
CA THR A 86 -12.98 -1.01 11.25
C THR A 86 -11.61 -0.50 11.65
N ALA A 87 -11.05 -1.08 12.71
CA ALA A 87 -9.67 -0.89 13.10
C ALA A 87 -8.93 -2.22 12.94
N VAL A 88 -7.73 -2.16 12.36
CA VAL A 88 -6.87 -3.31 12.16
C VAL A 88 -5.51 -3.02 12.77
N TYR A 89 -5.06 -3.95 13.61
CA TYR A 89 -3.71 -3.97 14.14
C TYR A 89 -3.08 -5.32 13.82
N ILE A 90 -1.84 -5.29 13.31
CA ILE A 90 -1.05 -6.48 13.05
C ILE A 90 0.35 -6.33 13.66
N HIS A 91 0.91 -7.46 14.07
CA HIS A 91 2.25 -7.59 14.61
C HIS A 91 3.05 -8.58 13.77
N SER A 92 4.33 -8.30 13.55
CA SER A 92 5.22 -9.16 12.78
C SER A 92 5.49 -10.47 13.52
N LEU A 93 5.50 -11.58 12.78
CA LEU A 93 5.99 -12.86 13.28
C LEU A 93 7.52 -12.84 13.48
N PRO A 94 8.08 -13.83 14.20
CA PRO A 94 9.53 -14.00 14.30
C PRO A 94 10.21 -13.98 12.94
N GLN A 95 11.37 -13.34 12.90
CA GLN A 95 12.07 -13.01 11.66
C GLN A 95 13.28 -13.93 11.50
N PRO A 96 13.58 -14.44 10.30
CA PRO A 96 14.82 -15.14 10.01
C PRO A 96 16.02 -14.26 10.37
N GLU A 97 17.01 -14.81 11.08
CA GLU A 97 18.18 -14.02 11.52
C GLU A 97 19.01 -13.50 10.34
N GLU A 98 19.03 -14.24 9.23
CA GLU A 98 19.82 -13.95 8.03
C GLU A 98 19.52 -12.58 7.41
N PHE A 99 18.28 -12.07 7.48
CA PHE A 99 17.92 -10.77 6.87
C PHE A 99 17.92 -9.60 7.87
N GLY A 100 18.53 -9.77 9.04
CA GLY A 100 18.59 -8.76 10.11
C GLY A 100 17.24 -8.53 10.79
N ASN A 101 17.10 -7.45 11.57
CA ASN A 101 15.87 -7.17 12.31
C ASN A 101 15.12 -5.96 11.75
N THR A 102 13.84 -6.14 11.42
CA THR A 102 12.93 -5.05 11.01
C THR A 102 11.87 -4.78 12.07
N LYS A 103 11.81 -3.54 12.55
CA LYS A 103 10.70 -3.08 13.40
C LYS A 103 9.57 -2.56 12.52
N THR A 104 8.36 -3.10 12.72
CA THR A 104 7.18 -2.74 11.93
C THR A 104 6.08 -2.11 12.77
N ILE A 105 5.48 -1.04 12.24
CA ILE A 105 4.18 -0.52 12.65
C ILE A 105 3.27 -0.54 11.42
N ASN A 106 2.11 -1.18 11.51
CA ASN A 106 1.11 -1.21 10.44
C ASN A 106 -0.28 -1.02 11.04
N LEU A 107 -0.81 0.20 10.88
CA LEU A 107 -2.12 0.60 11.36
C LEU A 107 -3.03 0.93 10.18
N VAL A 108 -4.23 0.37 10.18
CA VAL A 108 -5.25 0.67 9.17
C VAL A 108 -6.59 0.95 9.84
N PHE A 109 -7.16 2.11 9.51
CA PHE A 109 -8.51 2.50 9.89
C PHE A 109 -9.36 2.58 8.64
N ASN A 110 -10.53 1.97 8.65
CA ASN A 110 -11.43 1.96 7.50
C ASN A 110 -12.84 2.38 7.92
N LEU A 111 -13.40 3.33 7.19
CA LEU A 111 -14.80 3.73 7.24
C LEU A 111 -15.43 3.38 5.89
N GLN A 112 -16.18 2.28 5.84
CA GLN A 112 -16.78 1.81 4.59
C GLN A 112 -18.31 1.90 4.66
N ARG A 113 -18.86 2.80 3.84
CA ARG A 113 -20.28 2.90 3.53
C ARG A 113 -20.57 2.27 2.16
N ARG A 114 -21.85 2.28 1.76
CA ARG A 114 -22.34 1.65 0.52
C ARG A 114 -21.65 2.15 -0.75
N ASN A 115 -21.58 3.48 -0.94
CA ASN A 115 -21.07 4.10 -2.18
C ASN A 115 -19.74 4.81 -1.98
N PHE A 116 -19.21 4.75 -0.76
CA PHE A 116 -18.08 5.54 -0.31
C PHE A 116 -17.30 4.75 0.72
N GLY A 117 -16.00 4.61 0.52
CA GLY A 117 -15.07 4.10 1.52
C GLY A 117 -13.98 5.12 1.78
N LEU A 118 -13.51 5.21 3.01
CA LEU A 118 -12.35 6.01 3.40
C LEU A 118 -11.44 5.16 4.27
N GLN A 119 -10.20 4.99 3.83
CA GLN A 119 -9.16 4.27 4.54
C GLN A 119 -8.04 5.23 4.91
N PHE A 120 -7.60 5.18 6.16
CA PHE A 120 -6.34 5.76 6.61
C PHE A 120 -5.37 4.63 6.90
N PHE A 121 -4.10 4.82 6.55
CA PHE A 121 -3.06 3.85 6.83
C PHE A 121 -1.78 4.53 7.29
N TRP A 122 -1.06 3.86 8.18
CA TRP A 122 0.29 4.22 8.58
C TRP A 122 1.14 2.96 8.65
N LEU A 123 2.13 2.91 7.76
CA LEU A 123 3.12 1.87 7.65
C LEU A 123 4.49 2.44 7.95
N ARG A 124 5.24 1.81 8.85
CA ARG A 124 6.62 2.18 9.15
C ARG A 124 7.47 0.93 9.31
N TYR A 125 8.59 0.91 8.60
CA TYR A 125 9.66 -0.06 8.74
C TYR A 125 10.92 0.64 9.23
N SER A 126 11.69 -0.03 10.08
CA SER A 126 13.00 0.44 10.55
C SER A 126 13.94 -0.75 10.66
N GLY A 127 15.07 -0.67 9.94
CA GLY A 127 15.91 -1.81 9.59
C GLY A 127 15.33 -2.55 8.41
N LEU A 128 16.04 -2.55 7.28
CA LEU A 128 15.67 -3.24 6.04
C LEU A 128 16.87 -4.07 5.58
N TYR A 129 16.69 -4.82 4.50
CA TYR A 129 17.80 -5.38 3.73
C TYR A 129 17.60 -5.06 2.25
N ILE A 130 18.70 -5.06 1.50
CA ILE A 130 18.70 -4.91 0.05
C ILE A 130 18.80 -6.29 -0.54
N ASP A 131 17.76 -6.66 -1.28
CA ASP A 131 17.78 -7.85 -2.14
C ASP A 131 18.30 -7.44 -3.52
N THR A 132 19.46 -7.97 -3.88
CA THR A 132 20.18 -7.73 -5.14
C THR A 132 19.99 -8.90 -6.13
N LEU A 133 19.39 -10.01 -5.69
CA LEU A 133 19.17 -11.21 -6.50
C LEU A 133 17.81 -11.12 -7.20
N ASP A 134 17.81 -10.61 -8.44
CA ASP A 134 16.64 -10.75 -9.33
C ASP A 134 16.67 -12.06 -10.14
N ARG A 135 16.90 -13.20 -9.48
CA ARG A 135 16.70 -14.53 -10.08
C ARG A 135 15.54 -15.25 -9.42
N TYR A 136 14.45 -15.32 -10.16
CA TYR A 136 13.36 -16.28 -9.97
C TYR A 136 13.91 -17.69 -9.68
N GLY A 137 13.69 -18.20 -8.46
CA GLY A 137 13.36 -19.60 -8.24
C GLY A 137 14.44 -20.68 -8.46
N VAL A 138 15.71 -20.44 -8.12
CA VAL A 138 16.69 -21.53 -7.95
C VAL A 138 17.20 -21.49 -6.51
N PHE A 139 16.44 -22.09 -5.61
CA PHE A 139 16.73 -22.10 -4.17
C PHE A 139 17.58 -23.29 -3.69
N ASP A 140 18.02 -24.20 -4.57
CA ASP A 140 18.75 -25.40 -4.10
C ASP A 140 20.23 -25.51 -4.55
N ASP A 141 20.61 -25.04 -5.74
CA ASP A 141 21.95 -25.40 -6.29
C ASP A 141 23.05 -24.33 -6.11
N LEU A 142 22.73 -23.14 -5.61
CA LEU A 142 23.68 -22.02 -5.52
C LEU A 142 24.22 -21.73 -4.11
N TYR A 143 23.74 -22.43 -3.07
CA TYR A 143 24.34 -22.35 -1.74
C TYR A 143 25.74 -22.99 -1.65
N GLN A 144 26.22 -23.64 -2.71
CA GLN A 144 27.54 -24.28 -2.74
C GLN A 144 28.68 -23.38 -3.22
N LYS A 145 28.44 -22.11 -3.58
CA LYS A 145 29.53 -21.16 -3.88
C LYS A 145 29.33 -19.86 -3.13
N GLU A 146 30.22 -19.63 -2.17
CA GLU A 146 30.56 -18.40 -1.45
C GLU A 146 30.12 -17.10 -2.17
N PHE A 147 28.86 -16.71 -1.97
CA PHE A 147 28.38 -15.36 -2.25
C PHE A 147 27.81 -14.79 -0.96
N ASP A 148 28.68 -14.16 -0.16
CA ASP A 148 28.31 -13.33 1.00
C ASP A 148 27.49 -12.07 0.59
N ASP A 149 27.25 -11.84 -0.71
CA ASP A 149 26.62 -10.63 -1.27
C ASP A 149 25.16 -10.78 -1.74
N ALA A 150 24.51 -11.92 -1.45
CA ALA A 150 23.12 -12.19 -1.88
C ALA A 150 22.11 -11.15 -1.35
N PHE A 151 22.40 -10.57 -0.18
CA PHE A 151 21.61 -9.52 0.45
C PHE A 151 22.50 -8.66 1.32
N ILE A 152 22.16 -7.37 1.44
CA ILE A 152 22.91 -6.41 2.27
C ILE A 152 21.99 -5.91 3.38
N ILE A 153 22.36 -6.15 4.64
CA ILE A 153 21.59 -5.71 5.80
C ILE A 153 21.78 -4.20 5.99
N ARG A 154 20.67 -3.47 6.15
CA ARG A 154 20.60 -2.02 6.29
C ARG A 154 19.77 -1.63 7.53
N PRO A 155 20.31 -1.81 8.75
CA PRO A 155 19.59 -1.54 10.00
C PRO A 155 19.27 -0.04 10.19
N ASP A 156 20.04 0.80 9.51
CA ASP A 156 20.02 2.25 9.49
C ASP A 156 18.80 2.84 8.74
N ILE A 157 18.26 2.10 7.77
CA ILE A 157 17.19 2.58 6.89
C ILE A 157 15.83 2.58 7.57
N LYS A 158 15.12 3.69 7.39
CA LYS A 158 13.74 3.86 7.82
C LYS A 158 12.86 4.16 6.62
N LEU A 159 11.80 3.37 6.46
CA LEU A 159 10.76 3.60 5.46
C LEU A 159 9.45 3.93 6.19
N ASN A 160 8.80 5.01 5.80
CA ASN A 160 7.54 5.43 6.40
C ASN A 160 6.57 5.85 5.29
N ASN A 161 5.37 5.29 5.33
CA ASN A 161 4.30 5.59 4.40
C ASN A 161 3.01 5.83 5.19
N ILE A 162 2.49 7.04 5.12
CA ILE A 162 1.26 7.44 5.79
C ILE A 162 0.34 8.11 4.79
N GLY A 163 -0.94 7.75 4.80
CA GLY A 163 -1.86 8.32 3.83
C GLY A 163 -3.30 7.94 4.06
N PHE A 164 -4.10 8.32 3.09
CA PHE A 164 -5.49 7.94 3.00
C PHE A 164 -5.89 7.64 1.57
N GLN A 165 -6.92 6.83 1.43
CA GLN A 165 -7.57 6.50 0.18
C GLN A 165 -9.07 6.56 0.36
N THR A 166 -9.76 7.11 -0.62
CA THR A 166 -11.21 7.08 -0.74
C THR A 166 -11.61 6.33 -1.99
N ASN A 167 -12.71 5.59 -1.91
CA ASN A 167 -13.28 4.86 -3.04
C ASN A 167 -14.74 5.24 -3.22
N PHE A 168 -15.10 5.69 -4.41
CA PHE A 168 -16.48 5.94 -4.82
C PHE A 168 -16.99 4.78 -5.68
N ILE A 169 -18.24 4.37 -5.44
CA ILE A 169 -18.88 3.27 -6.17
C ILE A 169 -20.15 3.81 -6.85
N ALA A 170 -20.19 3.70 -8.17
CA ALA A 170 -21.30 4.18 -8.98
C ALA A 170 -22.58 3.34 -8.79
N ASN A 171 -22.46 2.01 -8.89
CA ASN A 171 -23.58 1.08 -8.79
C ASN A 171 -23.79 0.60 -7.35
N LYS A 172 -24.95 0.90 -6.78
CA LYS A 172 -25.33 0.52 -5.41
C LYS A 172 -25.49 -0.98 -5.21
N ASN A 173 -25.72 -1.73 -6.30
CA ASN A 173 -25.90 -3.18 -6.25
C ASN A 173 -24.58 -3.93 -6.00
N PHE A 174 -23.43 -3.26 -6.18
CA PHE A 174 -22.11 -3.77 -5.83
C PHE A 174 -21.71 -3.30 -4.42
N SER A 175 -21.11 -4.18 -3.62
CA SER A 175 -20.63 -3.83 -2.29
C SER A 175 -19.17 -4.21 -2.07
N LEU A 176 -18.31 -3.21 -1.82
CA LEU A 176 -16.95 -3.42 -1.32
C LEU A 176 -16.93 -4.05 0.08
N ASN A 177 -17.94 -3.74 0.90
CA ASN A 177 -18.08 -4.34 2.21
C ASN A 177 -18.32 -5.85 2.10
N ALA A 178 -19.17 -6.29 1.16
CA ALA A 178 -19.37 -7.72 0.91
C ALA A 178 -18.14 -8.37 0.27
N ALA A 179 -17.45 -7.67 -0.63
CA ALA A 179 -16.27 -8.19 -1.30
C ALA A 179 -15.08 -8.43 -0.34
N PHE A 180 -14.78 -7.47 0.54
CA PHE A 180 -13.49 -7.45 1.25
C PHE A 180 -13.60 -7.40 2.78
N ASN A 181 -14.61 -6.74 3.34
CA ASN A 181 -14.74 -6.54 4.79
C ASN A 181 -15.63 -7.59 5.47
N GLN A 182 -16.54 -8.20 4.71
CA GLN A 182 -17.53 -9.18 5.11
C GLN A 182 -18.58 -8.64 6.11
N THR A 183 -18.96 -7.36 6.02
CA THR A 183 -20.01 -6.73 6.87
C THR A 183 -21.36 -6.57 6.22
N GLU A 184 -21.38 -6.78 4.92
CA GLU A 184 -22.59 -6.90 4.15
C GLU A 184 -22.49 -8.22 3.41
N ARG A 185 -23.63 -8.84 3.11
CA ARG A 185 -23.68 -10.00 2.24
C ARG A 185 -24.30 -9.58 0.92
N GLN A 186 -23.56 -9.78 -0.16
CA GLN A 186 -24.08 -9.60 -1.50
C GLN A 186 -24.74 -10.91 -1.95
N LYS A 187 -26.04 -10.86 -2.26
CA LYS A 187 -26.87 -12.03 -2.57
C LYS A 187 -26.91 -12.37 -4.05
N GLN A 188 -26.52 -11.44 -4.92
CA GLN A 188 -26.49 -11.61 -6.38
C GLN A 188 -25.22 -11.00 -6.96
N THR A 189 -24.76 -11.58 -8.07
CA THR A 189 -23.62 -11.06 -8.83
C THR A 189 -23.87 -9.61 -9.26
N ALA A 190 -22.86 -8.76 -9.08
CA ALA A 190 -22.93 -7.36 -9.47
C ALA A 190 -21.52 -6.79 -9.70
N GLY A 191 -21.45 -5.78 -10.55
CA GLY A 191 -20.25 -4.98 -10.75
C GLY A 191 -20.55 -3.48 -10.73
N SER A 192 -19.49 -2.69 -10.67
CA SER A 192 -19.58 -1.24 -10.64
C SER A 192 -18.32 -0.61 -11.23
N PHE A 193 -18.51 0.54 -11.88
CA PHE A 193 -17.45 1.51 -12.00
C PHE A 193 -17.07 2.07 -10.63
N MET A 194 -15.79 2.33 -10.46
CA MET A 194 -15.20 2.81 -9.23
C MET A 194 -14.27 3.97 -9.52
N LEU A 195 -14.12 4.86 -8.54
CA LEU A 195 -13.11 5.90 -8.55
C LEU A 195 -12.36 5.87 -7.23
N LEU A 196 -11.07 5.54 -7.28
CA LEU A 196 -10.16 5.67 -6.17
C LEU A 196 -9.51 7.06 -6.22
N MET A 197 -9.49 7.76 -5.10
CA MET A 197 -8.66 8.94 -4.92
C MET A 197 -7.87 8.78 -3.64
N GLY A 198 -6.68 9.35 -3.54
CA GLY A 198 -5.92 9.25 -2.31
C GLY A 198 -4.74 10.19 -2.26
N ALA A 199 -4.18 10.33 -1.07
CA ALA A 199 -2.90 10.99 -0.89
C ALA A 199 -2.06 10.24 0.12
N ASN A 200 -0.76 10.17 -0.13
CA ASN A 200 0.17 9.55 0.81
C ASN A 200 1.51 10.28 0.83
N TYR A 201 2.09 10.34 2.03
CA TYR A 201 3.44 10.76 2.28
C TYR A 201 4.32 9.52 2.42
N THR A 202 5.32 9.38 1.56
CA THR A 202 6.33 8.31 1.61
C THR A 202 7.67 8.94 1.92
N SER A 203 8.41 8.39 2.87
CA SER A 203 9.78 8.78 3.16
C SER A 203 10.68 7.58 3.37
N ILE A 204 11.82 7.55 2.69
CA ILE A 204 12.96 6.70 2.99
C ILE A 204 14.14 7.56 3.42
N SER A 205 14.84 7.15 4.47
CA SER A 205 16.01 7.87 4.97
C SER A 205 17.00 6.94 5.64
N ASN A 206 18.28 7.26 5.50
CA ASN A 206 19.37 6.75 6.32
C ASN A 206 19.72 7.74 7.44
N ASN A 207 20.18 7.25 8.61
CA ASN A 207 20.71 8.04 9.72
C ASN A 207 22.25 8.04 9.85
N GLU A 208 23.01 7.23 9.09
CA GLU A 208 24.44 6.93 9.32
C GLU A 208 25.38 7.43 8.21
N ASP A 209 25.01 8.50 7.51
CA ASP A 209 25.85 9.07 6.43
C ASP A 209 26.27 8.09 5.32
N GLU A 210 25.54 6.99 5.15
CA GLU A 210 25.64 6.13 3.97
C GLU A 210 24.55 6.45 2.95
N SER A 211 24.86 6.28 1.67
CA SER A 211 23.87 6.49 0.61
C SER A 211 22.80 5.37 0.59
N LEU A 212 21.62 5.72 0.09
CA LEU A 212 20.59 4.77 -0.36
C LEU A 212 20.95 4.16 -1.72
N ILE A 213 22.06 4.56 -2.33
CA ILE A 213 22.64 3.90 -3.49
C ILE A 213 23.91 3.20 -3.01
N LEU A 214 24.00 1.88 -3.24
CA LEU A 214 25.20 1.11 -2.92
C LEU A 214 26.41 1.70 -3.63
N GLU A 215 27.56 1.75 -2.95
CA GLU A 215 28.81 2.30 -3.48
C GLU A 215 29.17 1.71 -4.85
N SER A 216 29.07 0.38 -4.98
CA SER A 216 29.31 -0.36 -6.24
C SER A 216 28.39 0.05 -7.40
N GLN A 217 27.25 0.67 -7.10
CA GLN A 217 26.24 1.08 -8.08
C GLN A 217 26.26 2.57 -8.37
N GLN A 218 26.96 3.40 -7.58
CA GLN A 218 26.88 4.86 -7.67
C GLN A 218 27.20 5.43 -9.06
N GLN A 219 28.13 4.79 -9.79
CA GLN A 219 28.48 5.16 -11.17
C GLN A 219 27.28 5.12 -12.15
N TYR A 220 26.30 4.26 -11.89
CA TYR A 220 25.08 4.13 -12.71
C TYR A 220 23.95 5.06 -12.27
N PHE A 221 24.17 5.80 -11.18
CA PHE A 221 23.24 6.75 -10.59
C PHE A 221 23.93 8.11 -10.31
N PRO A 222 24.66 8.71 -11.27
CA PRO A 222 25.57 9.83 -10.99
C PRO A 222 24.88 11.07 -10.42
N ARG A 223 23.57 11.24 -10.65
CA ARG A 223 22.79 12.35 -10.09
C ARG A 223 22.35 12.14 -8.63
N ILE A 224 22.27 10.90 -8.19
CA ILE A 224 21.74 10.52 -6.87
C ILE A 224 22.69 9.56 -6.13
N SER A 225 23.96 9.52 -6.52
CA SER A 225 24.99 8.65 -5.95
C SER A 225 25.05 8.77 -4.43
N ASP A 226 24.88 9.99 -3.92
CA ASP A 226 24.91 10.31 -2.49
C ASP A 226 23.52 10.60 -1.92
N LEU A 227 22.50 9.84 -2.32
CA LEU A 227 21.12 10.05 -1.86
C LEU A 227 20.92 9.51 -0.44
N TYR A 228 20.76 10.40 0.54
CA TYR A 228 20.56 10.02 1.94
C TYR A 228 19.09 9.90 2.35
N SER A 229 18.23 10.69 1.72
CA SER A 229 16.81 10.67 2.02
C SER A 229 15.99 11.07 0.81
N LEU A 230 14.81 10.46 0.69
CA LEU A 230 13.80 10.78 -0.30
C LEU A 230 12.44 10.84 0.41
N LYS A 231 11.75 11.96 0.23
CA LYS A 231 10.41 12.23 0.73
C LYS A 231 9.52 12.56 -0.46
N SER A 232 8.31 12.04 -0.48
CA SER A 232 7.33 12.28 -1.53
C SER A 232 5.95 12.48 -0.90
N ILE A 233 5.20 13.46 -1.41
CA ILE A 233 3.74 13.53 -1.23
C ILE A 233 3.14 13.19 -2.59
N SER A 234 2.30 12.18 -2.61
CA SER A 234 1.62 11.66 -3.80
C SER A 234 0.12 11.92 -3.69
N PHE A 235 -0.51 12.30 -4.80
CA PHE A 235 -1.95 12.47 -4.97
C PHE A 235 -2.40 11.63 -6.16
N LYS A 236 -3.23 10.62 -5.91
CA LYS A 236 -3.65 9.65 -6.91
C LYS A 236 -5.13 9.78 -7.24
N VAL A 237 -5.46 9.66 -8.52
CA VAL A 237 -6.83 9.54 -9.03
C VAL A 237 -6.86 8.36 -9.99
N ALA A 238 -7.56 7.31 -9.63
CA ALA A 238 -7.54 6.03 -10.34
C ALA A 238 -8.98 5.54 -10.58
N PRO A 239 -9.56 5.80 -11.77
CA PRO A 239 -10.79 5.12 -12.17
C PRO A 239 -10.56 3.61 -12.28
N GLY A 240 -11.64 2.85 -12.19
CA GLY A 240 -11.56 1.41 -12.33
C GLY A 240 -12.91 0.71 -12.27
N ILE A 241 -12.85 -0.60 -12.12
CA ILE A 241 -14.02 -1.46 -12.07
C ILE A 241 -13.90 -2.47 -10.93
N GLY A 242 -15.05 -2.85 -10.40
CA GLY A 242 -15.19 -3.92 -9.43
C GLY A 242 -16.27 -4.89 -9.87
N TYR A 243 -16.07 -6.16 -9.61
CA TYR A 243 -17.03 -7.21 -9.88
C TYR A 243 -17.06 -8.22 -8.73
N SER A 244 -18.22 -8.78 -8.45
CA SER A 244 -18.41 -9.82 -7.45
C SER A 244 -19.36 -10.87 -7.99
N PHE A 245 -18.84 -12.08 -8.17
CA PHE A 245 -19.57 -13.27 -8.54
C PHE A 245 -20.03 -13.98 -7.27
N ILE A 246 -21.34 -14.25 -7.17
CA ILE A 246 -21.96 -14.79 -5.95
C ILE A 246 -22.52 -16.19 -6.20
N ILE A 247 -22.12 -17.15 -5.36
CA ILE A 247 -22.59 -18.53 -5.40
C ILE A 247 -23.45 -18.80 -4.16
N LYS A 248 -24.69 -19.26 -4.38
CA LYS A 248 -25.66 -19.61 -3.32
C LYS A 248 -25.86 -18.51 -2.25
N LYS A 249 -25.63 -17.24 -2.59
CA LYS A 249 -25.72 -16.06 -1.70
C LYS A 249 -24.65 -15.96 -0.60
N TYR A 250 -23.90 -17.01 -0.31
CA TYR A 250 -22.94 -17.05 0.80
C TYR A 250 -21.48 -16.94 0.37
N PHE A 251 -21.14 -17.46 -0.81
CA PHE A 251 -19.78 -17.44 -1.32
C PHE A 251 -19.62 -16.29 -2.29
N ASN A 252 -18.49 -15.58 -2.19
CA ASN A 252 -18.13 -14.51 -3.10
C ASN A 252 -16.76 -14.77 -3.72
N LEU A 253 -16.65 -14.54 -5.03
CA LEU A 253 -15.41 -14.30 -5.74
C LEU A 253 -15.48 -12.85 -6.24
N SER A 254 -14.64 -11.99 -5.69
CA SER A 254 -14.66 -10.55 -5.92
C SER A 254 -13.33 -10.09 -6.48
N ALA A 255 -13.36 -9.20 -7.46
CA ALA A 255 -12.16 -8.60 -8.02
C ALA A 255 -12.37 -7.11 -8.25
N THR A 256 -11.34 -6.31 -8.03
CA THR A 256 -11.32 -4.90 -8.41
C THR A 256 -9.98 -4.53 -9.02
N ILE A 257 -10.01 -3.65 -10.00
CA ILE A 257 -8.82 -3.05 -10.59
C ILE A 257 -9.07 -1.56 -10.76
N GLN A 258 -8.12 -0.73 -10.33
CA GLN A 258 -8.11 0.71 -10.55
C GLN A 258 -6.74 1.14 -11.04
N ALA A 259 -6.69 2.09 -11.96
CA ALA A 259 -5.43 2.65 -12.42
C ALA A 259 -5.61 4.08 -12.91
N GLY A 260 -4.58 4.91 -12.79
CA GLY A 260 -4.66 6.30 -13.22
C GLY A 260 -3.47 7.17 -12.82
N PRO A 261 -3.57 8.49 -13.05
CA PRO A 261 -2.52 9.43 -12.74
C PRO A 261 -2.23 9.52 -11.23
N ASN A 262 -0.95 9.72 -10.92
CA ASN A 262 -0.46 10.01 -9.59
C ASN A 262 0.51 11.19 -9.62
N PHE A 263 0.07 12.32 -9.09
CA PHE A 263 0.80 13.59 -9.02
C PHE A 263 1.66 13.60 -7.77
N GLN A 264 2.94 13.92 -7.91
CA GLN A 264 3.88 13.83 -6.80
C GLN A 264 4.70 15.10 -6.67
N SER A 265 4.95 15.49 -5.43
CA SER A 265 5.98 16.45 -5.06
C SER A 265 7.01 15.75 -4.19
N LYS A 266 8.29 15.95 -4.51
CA LYS A 266 9.40 15.23 -3.88
C LYS A 266 10.38 16.21 -3.25
N TRP A 267 11.10 15.73 -2.24
CA TRP A 267 12.25 16.38 -1.60
C TRP A 267 13.29 15.31 -1.32
N TYR A 268 14.55 15.60 -1.57
CA TYR A 268 15.64 14.65 -1.33
C TYR A 268 16.85 15.37 -0.75
N ARG A 269 17.79 14.61 -0.16
CA ARG A 269 19.06 15.13 0.35
C ARG A 269 20.20 14.41 -0.35
N ILE A 270 21.11 15.16 -0.97
CA ILE A 270 22.27 14.66 -1.71
C ILE A 270 23.53 15.38 -1.25
N ASN A 271 24.58 14.63 -0.96
CA ASN A 271 25.94 15.11 -0.71
C ASN A 271 26.05 16.16 0.41
N THR A 272 25.77 15.73 1.66
CA THR A 272 25.77 16.43 2.98
C THR A 272 25.13 17.83 3.07
N SER A 273 24.69 18.38 1.94
CA SER A 273 23.99 19.65 1.78
C SER A 273 22.48 19.37 1.63
N ASP A 274 21.67 20.07 2.41
CA ASP A 274 20.21 19.98 2.32
C ASP A 274 19.71 20.67 1.04
N ARG A 275 19.79 20.00 -0.11
CA ARG A 275 19.17 20.48 -1.35
C ARG A 275 17.71 20.05 -1.46
N ALA A 276 16.80 20.89 -0.96
CA ALA A 276 15.37 20.70 -1.17
C ALA A 276 14.95 21.02 -2.62
N HIS A 277 15.07 20.07 -3.54
CA HIS A 277 14.55 20.24 -4.90
C HIS A 277 13.06 19.86 -4.97
N PHE A 278 12.18 20.85 -5.17
CA PHE A 278 10.79 20.64 -5.53
C PHE A 278 10.69 20.24 -7.01
N SER A 279 10.30 19.00 -7.30
CA SER A 279 10.09 18.51 -8.67
C SER A 279 8.71 17.86 -8.78
N PRO A 280 7.70 18.56 -9.35
CA PRO A 280 6.40 17.98 -9.60
C PRO A 280 6.54 16.89 -10.67
N TRP A 281 5.97 15.71 -10.40
CA TRP A 281 6.06 14.56 -11.29
C TRP A 281 4.69 13.92 -11.49
N LEU A 282 4.36 13.64 -12.74
CA LEU A 282 3.19 12.84 -13.09
C LEU A 282 3.64 11.40 -13.31
N SER A 283 3.11 10.51 -12.49
CA SER A 283 3.35 9.08 -12.54
C SER A 283 2.07 8.30 -12.76
N PHE A 284 2.19 6.98 -12.87
CA PHE A 284 1.08 6.06 -12.95
C PHE A 284 0.93 5.31 -11.63
N TYR A 285 -0.32 5.16 -11.17
CA TYR A 285 -0.70 4.33 -10.03
C TYR A 285 -1.65 3.24 -10.51
N TYR A 286 -1.53 2.05 -9.92
CA TYR A 286 -2.55 1.03 -10.03
C TYR A 286 -2.72 0.26 -8.73
N GLU A 287 -3.92 -0.30 -8.57
CA GLU A 287 -4.31 -1.17 -7.48
C GLU A 287 -5.18 -2.30 -8.03
N GLY A 288 -4.86 -3.53 -7.66
CA GLY A 288 -5.62 -4.73 -7.97
C GLY A 288 -5.93 -5.49 -6.68
N LYS A 289 -7.16 -5.95 -6.53
CA LYS A 289 -7.58 -6.79 -5.40
C LYS A 289 -8.44 -7.94 -5.89
N VAL A 290 -8.18 -9.14 -5.38
CA VAL A 290 -9.02 -10.31 -5.59
C VAL A 290 -9.34 -10.91 -4.22
N ALA A 291 -10.57 -11.34 -4.03
CA ALA A 291 -11.00 -11.97 -2.80
C ALA A 291 -11.90 -13.17 -3.06
N ILE A 292 -11.72 -14.21 -2.27
CA ILE A 292 -12.63 -15.35 -2.17
C ILE A 292 -13.06 -15.46 -0.72
N GLY A 293 -14.36 -15.55 -0.48
CA GLY A 293 -14.87 -15.57 0.87
C GLY A 293 -16.17 -16.35 1.02
N TYR A 294 -16.45 -16.68 2.28
CA TYR A 294 -17.73 -17.19 2.75
C TYR A 294 -18.27 -16.22 3.80
N ASN A 295 -19.54 -15.86 3.66
CA ASN A 295 -20.22 -14.92 4.52
C ASN A 295 -21.51 -15.53 5.07
N GLY A 296 -21.38 -16.36 6.12
CA GLY A 296 -22.50 -16.95 6.85
C GLY A 296 -23.15 -15.97 7.82
N LYS A 297 -24.09 -16.43 8.64
CA LYS A 297 -24.76 -15.57 9.65
C LYS A 297 -23.83 -15.30 10.84
N TYR A 298 -23.28 -16.36 11.42
CA TYR A 298 -22.39 -16.31 12.59
C TYR A 298 -20.90 -16.38 12.24
N PHE A 299 -20.58 -17.07 11.16
CA PHE A 299 -19.21 -17.34 10.72
C PHE A 299 -18.92 -16.66 9.38
N MET A 300 -17.72 -16.12 9.23
CA MET A 300 -17.20 -15.63 7.96
C MET A 300 -15.73 -15.98 7.79
N THR A 301 -15.31 -16.16 6.55
CA THR A 301 -13.90 -16.28 6.19
C THR A 301 -13.65 -15.55 4.88
N ASN A 302 -12.46 -14.99 4.72
CA ASN A 302 -12.06 -14.29 3.50
C ASN A 302 -10.57 -14.46 3.26
N LEU A 303 -10.20 -14.80 2.03
CA LEU A 303 -8.85 -14.73 1.51
C LEU A 303 -8.79 -13.56 0.53
N VAL A 304 -7.87 -12.62 0.75
CA VAL A 304 -7.73 -11.41 -0.07
C VAL A 304 -6.29 -11.30 -0.54
N TYR A 305 -6.10 -11.25 -1.85
CA TYR A 305 -4.85 -10.86 -2.48
C TYR A 305 -4.97 -9.41 -2.96
N SER A 306 -3.93 -8.61 -2.73
CA SER A 306 -3.88 -7.20 -3.12
C SER A 306 -2.50 -6.84 -3.63
N ILE A 307 -2.45 -6.10 -4.73
CA ILE A 307 -1.24 -5.50 -5.27
C ILE A 307 -1.48 -4.02 -5.54
N SER A 308 -0.52 -3.18 -5.20
CA SER A 308 -0.52 -1.77 -5.60
C SER A 308 0.90 -1.26 -5.83
N GLN A 309 1.04 -0.29 -6.72
CA GLN A 309 2.34 0.33 -7.01
C GLN A 309 2.23 1.85 -7.08
N ASP A 310 3.09 2.53 -6.33
CA ASP A 310 3.35 3.96 -6.45
C ASP A 310 4.72 4.17 -7.14
N VAL A 311 4.72 4.76 -8.35
CA VAL A 311 5.96 5.06 -9.10
C VAL A 311 6.45 6.47 -8.82
N ILE A 312 7.56 6.62 -8.11
CA ILE A 312 8.26 7.88 -7.84
C ILE A 312 9.41 8.02 -8.84
N GLY A 313 9.17 8.69 -9.97
CA GLY A 313 10.18 8.88 -11.03
C GLY A 313 11.00 10.15 -10.85
N PHE A 314 12.27 10.14 -11.29
CA PHE A 314 13.13 11.32 -11.44
C PHE A 314 13.25 11.68 -12.93
N ARG A 315 13.01 12.95 -13.29
CA ARG A 315 13.21 13.44 -14.66
C ARG A 315 14.56 14.13 -14.80
N LYS A 316 15.09 14.11 -16.01
CA LYS A 316 16.13 15.03 -16.51
C LYS A 316 15.69 16.48 -16.24
N ASP A 317 16.54 17.28 -15.57
CA ASP A 317 16.41 18.73 -15.67
C ASP A 317 17.02 19.14 -17.01
N ILE A 318 16.36 20.06 -17.71
CA ILE A 318 16.55 20.32 -19.15
C ILE A 318 17.85 21.08 -19.49
N SER A 319 18.74 21.38 -18.53
CA SER A 319 20.03 22.03 -18.85
C SER A 319 21.25 21.27 -18.33
N ASP A 320 22.17 20.97 -19.25
CA ASP A 320 23.60 20.69 -19.03
C ASP A 320 24.04 19.43 -18.28
N SER A 321 23.45 18.26 -18.58
CA SER A 321 24.21 17.01 -18.40
C SER A 321 24.15 16.10 -19.62
N GLU A 322 25.32 15.66 -20.05
CA GLU A 322 25.55 14.70 -21.14
C GLU A 322 24.95 13.30 -20.84
N TYR A 323 24.59 13.06 -19.57
CA TYR A 323 24.06 11.78 -19.08
C TYR A 323 22.51 11.78 -18.94
N ASP A 324 21.82 10.80 -19.54
CA ASP A 324 20.36 10.59 -19.40
C ASP A 324 20.02 9.97 -18.03
N CYS A 325 20.07 10.74 -16.94
CA CYS A 325 19.90 10.21 -15.58
C CYS A 325 18.44 9.96 -15.19
N ARG A 326 17.76 9.01 -15.85
CA ARG A 326 16.39 8.59 -15.45
C ARG A 326 16.48 7.51 -14.37
N THR A 327 16.01 7.81 -13.17
CA THR A 327 15.87 6.82 -12.09
C THR A 327 14.43 6.69 -11.64
N ASN A 328 13.99 5.46 -11.43
CA ASN A 328 12.68 5.19 -10.85
C ASN A 328 12.82 4.57 -9.46
N PHE A 329 12.08 5.15 -8.52
CA PHE A 329 11.78 4.58 -7.21
C PHE A 329 10.36 4.04 -7.29
N ASN A 330 10.16 2.76 -7.05
CA ASN A 330 8.84 2.15 -7.09
C ASN A 330 8.54 1.60 -5.71
N PHE A 331 7.50 2.12 -5.06
CA PHE A 331 7.01 1.52 -3.83
C PHE A 331 5.95 0.49 -4.22
N TYR A 332 6.32 -0.78 -4.08
CA TYR A 332 5.44 -1.92 -4.32
C TYR A 332 4.87 -2.37 -2.98
N ARG A 333 3.57 -2.69 -3.01
CA ARG A 333 2.88 -3.31 -1.89
C ARG A 333 2.04 -4.45 -2.41
N GLU A 334 2.39 -5.64 -1.95
CA GLU A 334 1.66 -6.86 -2.23
C GLU A 334 1.32 -7.54 -0.91
N PHE A 335 0.10 -8.06 -0.77
CA PHE A 335 -0.22 -8.88 0.38
C PHE A 335 -1.28 -9.95 0.06
N LEU A 336 -1.12 -11.08 0.73
CA LEU A 336 -2.14 -12.11 0.89
C LEU A 336 -2.64 -12.08 2.33
N LYS A 337 -3.94 -11.89 2.53
CA LYS A 337 -4.57 -11.82 3.84
C LYS A 337 -5.62 -12.89 4.00
N LEU A 338 -5.48 -13.72 5.03
CA LEU A 338 -6.51 -14.62 5.51
C LEU A 338 -7.22 -13.97 6.70
N SER A 339 -8.54 -14.08 6.74
CA SER A 339 -9.38 -13.54 7.81
C SER A 339 -10.42 -14.57 8.20
N VAL A 340 -10.50 -14.93 9.48
CA VAL A 340 -11.52 -15.84 10.02
C VAL A 340 -12.27 -15.06 11.10
N GLY A 341 -13.59 -14.89 10.95
CA GLY A 341 -14.37 -14.00 11.78
C GLY A 341 -15.59 -14.66 12.38
N PHE A 342 -15.88 -14.31 13.63
CA PHE A 342 -17.06 -14.74 14.36
C PHE A 342 -17.88 -13.51 14.74
N ARG A 343 -19.20 -13.61 14.61
CA ARG A 343 -20.12 -12.50 14.85
C ARG A 343 -20.97 -12.75 16.07
N ILE A 344 -21.04 -11.74 16.93
CA ILE A 344 -22.00 -11.67 18.01
C ILE A 344 -23.16 -10.82 17.50
N LEU A 345 -24.30 -11.48 17.29
CA LEU A 345 -25.52 -10.84 16.84
C LEU A 345 -26.24 -10.18 18.01
N ASN A 346 -27.14 -9.26 17.70
CA ASN A 346 -28.07 -8.69 18.68
C ASN A 346 -29.10 -9.70 19.17
#